data_AF-A0AAV2YJX1-F1
#
_entry.id   AF-A0AAV2YJX1-F1
#
_cell.length_a   1.000
_cell.length_b   1.000
_cell.length_c   1.000
_cell.angle_alpha   90.00
_cell.angle_beta   90.00
_cell.angle_gamma   90.00
#
_symmetry.space_group_name_H-M   'P 1'
#
loop_
_entity.id
_entity.type
_entity.pdbx_description
1 polymer ?
#
loop_
_entity_poly.entity_id
_entity_poly.type
_entity_poly.pdbx_seq_one_letter_code
_entity_poly.pdbx_strand_id
1 'polypeptide(L)'
;MGFSHTWVNHSKNFVDPTTGAPTNGIEGCWEAKLKSLKAMRGTITAEQVASIVSEYLCRSWFFSPGASVEQLFKGLITAITRHKP
;
A
#
# COMPACT_ATOMS: atom_id res chain seq x y z
N MET A 1 9.98 16.91 -35.12
CA MET A 1 9.28 17.72 -34.09
C MET A 1 7.88 17.15 -33.93
N GLY A 2 7.52 16.60 -32.78
CA GLY A 2 6.24 15.90 -32.65
C GLY A 2 5.90 15.43 -31.24
N PHE A 3 6.26 16.21 -30.22
CA PHE A 3 5.79 15.92 -28.86
C PHE A 3 4.43 16.61 -28.67
N SER A 4 3.38 15.80 -28.65
CA SER A 4 2.04 16.22 -28.26
C SER A 4 2.00 16.38 -26.75
N HIS A 5 1.88 17.61 -26.25
CA HIS A 5 1.58 17.85 -24.84
C HIS A 5 0.08 17.68 -24.61
N THR A 6 -0.30 16.54 -24.06
CA THR A 6 -1.67 16.31 -23.55
C THR A 6 -1.74 16.69 -22.08
N TRP A 7 -2.74 17.51 -21.73
CA TRP A 7 -3.05 17.85 -20.34
C TRP A 7 -3.95 16.78 -19.72
N VAL A 8 -3.56 16.26 -18.56
CA VAL A 8 -4.41 15.36 -17.77
C VAL A 8 -5.44 16.22 -17.02
N ASN A 9 -6.70 16.11 -17.42
CA ASN A 9 -7.78 16.80 -16.74
C ASN A 9 -8.17 16.04 -15.46
N HIS A 10 -7.76 16.56 -14.31
CA HIS A 10 -8.02 15.99 -12.99
C HIS A 10 -9.49 16.16 -12.53
N SER A 11 -10.37 16.77 -13.34
CA SER A 11 -11.81 16.86 -13.05
C SER A 11 -12.59 15.60 -13.43
N LYS A 12 -12.00 14.70 -14.22
CA LYS A 12 -12.57 13.39 -14.54
C LYS A 12 -11.83 12.33 -13.73
N ASN A 13 -12.56 11.55 -12.95
CA ASN A 13 -12.02 10.43 -12.18
C ASN A 13 -11.14 9.59 -13.11
N PHE A 14 -9.86 9.41 -12.75
CA PHE A 14 -8.98 8.54 -13.50
C PHE A 14 -9.40 7.11 -13.19
N VAL A 15 -9.83 6.39 -14.21
CA VAL A 15 -10.31 5.02 -14.08
C VAL A 15 -9.32 4.15 -14.82
N ASP A 16 -8.81 3.12 -14.17
CA ASP A 16 -8.00 2.10 -14.84
C ASP A 16 -8.82 1.51 -16.01
N PRO A 17 -8.35 1.62 -17.27
CA PRO A 17 -9.10 1.15 -18.43
C PRO A 17 -9.23 -0.39 -18.49
N THR A 18 -8.41 -1.13 -17.73
CA THR A 18 -8.41 -2.60 -17.70
C THR A 18 -9.29 -3.13 -16.57
N THR A 19 -9.26 -2.50 -15.40
CA THR A 19 -9.97 -2.98 -14.20
C THR A 19 -11.21 -2.18 -13.85
N GLY A 20 -11.39 -0.98 -14.42
CA GLY A 20 -12.47 -0.06 -14.08
C GLY A 20 -12.33 0.56 -12.69
N ALA A 21 -11.20 0.37 -12.01
CA ALA A 21 -10.98 0.88 -10.66
C ALA A 21 -10.73 2.39 -10.68
N PRO A 22 -11.51 3.20 -9.94
CA PRO A 22 -11.30 4.64 -9.84
C PRO A 22 -10.12 4.95 -8.90
N THR A 23 -9.19 5.81 -9.34
CA THR A 23 -8.02 6.20 -8.54
C THR A 23 -8.38 7.05 -7.31
N ASN A 24 -9.49 7.79 -7.36
CA ASN A 24 -9.94 8.64 -6.24
C ASN A 24 -10.09 7.85 -4.92
N GLY A 25 -10.48 6.57 -4.99
CA GLY A 25 -10.59 5.71 -3.80
C GLY A 25 -9.22 5.41 -3.18
N ILE A 26 -8.22 5.15 -4.02
CA ILE A 26 -6.83 4.89 -3.60
C ILE A 26 -6.20 6.18 -3.07
N GLU A 27 -6.41 7.32 -3.76
CA GLU A 27 -5.95 8.63 -3.33
C GLU A 27 -6.57 9.04 -1.99
N GLY A 28 -7.88 8.83 -1.82
CA GLY A 28 -8.58 9.10 -0.57
C GLY A 28 -8.09 8.22 0.59
N CYS A 29 -7.84 6.93 0.35
CA CYS A 29 -7.24 6.03 1.34
C CYS A 29 -5.82 6.47 1.73
N TRP A 30 -5.02 6.87 0.74
CA TRP A 30 -3.66 7.34 0.95
C TRP A 30 -3.61 8.64 1.76
N GLU A 31 -4.44 9.62 1.40
CA GLU A 31 -4.57 10.89 2.14
C GLU A 31 -5.05 10.68 3.58
N ALA A 32 -6.04 9.82 3.81
CA ALA A 32 -6.50 9.50 5.17
C ALA A 32 -5.37 8.87 6.01
N LYS A 33 -4.59 7.95 5.43
CA LYS A 33 -3.46 7.32 6.10
C LYS A 33 -2.33 8.32 6.37
N LEU A 34 -1.97 9.13 5.38
CA LEU A 34 -0.97 10.19 5.53
C LEU A 34 -1.39 11.22 6.58
N LYS A 35 -2.67 11.57 6.67
CA LYS A 35 -3.19 12.49 7.69
C LYS A 35 -3.06 11.91 9.10
N SER A 36 -3.35 10.62 9.28
CA SER A 36 -3.09 9.90 10.52
C SER A 36 -1.59 9.92 10.88
N LEU A 37 -0.71 9.66 9.92
CA LEU A 37 0.75 9.69 10.12
C LEU A 37 1.26 11.11 10.43
N LYS A 38 0.74 12.13 9.75
CA LYS A 38 1.05 13.55 10.00
C LYS A 38 0.56 14.01 11.38
N ALA A 39 -0.56 13.49 11.87
CA ALA A 39 -1.07 13.76 13.21
C ALA A 39 -0.15 13.20 14.31
N MET A 40 0.69 12.21 13.99
CA MET A 40 1.72 11.64 14.87
C MET A 40 3.10 12.33 14.71
N ARG A 41 3.15 13.52 14.10
CA ARG A 41 4.40 14.29 13.91
C ARG A 41 5.05 14.61 15.26
N GLY A 42 6.33 14.25 15.39
CA GLY A 42 7.14 14.43 16.60
C GLY A 42 7.27 13.16 17.45
N THR A 43 6.44 12.14 17.20
CA THR A 43 6.42 10.88 17.97
C THR A 43 6.95 9.68 17.17
N ILE A 44 6.92 9.75 15.83
CA ILE A 44 7.28 8.64 14.93
C ILE A 44 8.23 9.14 13.82
N THR A 45 9.32 8.43 13.58
CA THR A 45 10.30 8.75 12.52
C THR A 45 9.82 8.28 11.14
N ALA A 46 10.38 8.83 10.07
CA ALA A 46 10.08 8.39 8.70
C ALA A 46 10.37 6.90 8.48
N GLU A 47 11.42 6.37 9.11
CA GLU A 47 11.77 4.95 9.08
C GLU A 47 10.70 4.09 9.77
N GLN A 48 10.21 4.53 10.93
CA GLN A 48 9.12 3.83 11.63
C GLN A 48 7.82 3.83 10.80
N VAL A 49 7.53 4.93 10.10
CA VAL A 49 6.40 4.98 9.16
C VAL A 49 6.58 3.97 8.03
N ALA A 50 7.77 3.92 7.41
CA ALA A 50 8.08 2.96 6.35
C ALA A 50 7.97 1.51 6.84
N SER A 51 8.44 1.22 8.05
CA SER A 51 8.34 -0.09 8.70
C SER A 51 6.88 -0.51 8.91
N ILE A 52 6.05 0.38 9.49
CA ILE A 52 4.63 0.09 9.75
C ILE A 52 3.87 -0.16 8.44
N VAL A 53 4.12 0.65 7.41
CA VAL A 53 3.49 0.47 6.10
C VAL A 53 3.94 -0.84 5.46
N SER A 54 5.23 -1.15 5.49
CA SER A 54 5.78 -2.38 4.93
C SER A 54 5.22 -3.63 5.63
N GLU A 55 5.12 -3.60 6.96
CA GLU A 55 4.50 -4.68 7.74
C GLU A 55 3.02 -4.85 7.36
N TYR A 56 2.25 -3.76 7.34
CA TYR A 56 0.83 -3.80 6.99
C TYR A 56 0.61 -4.36 5.58
N LEU A 57 1.38 -3.90 4.59
CA LEU A 57 1.29 -4.36 3.20
C LEU A 57 1.64 -5.85 3.10
N CYS A 58 2.74 -6.28 3.72
CA CYS A 58 3.14 -7.68 3.78
C CYS A 58 2.03 -8.55 4.38
N ARG A 59 1.46 -8.11 5.51
CA ARG A 59 0.34 -8.82 6.15
C ARG A 59 -0.88 -8.89 5.24
N SER A 60 -1.21 -7.80 4.53
CA SER A 60 -2.39 -7.74 3.66
C SER A 60 -2.25 -8.55 2.37
N TRP A 61 -1.03 -8.69 1.84
CA TRP A 61 -0.79 -9.37 0.57
C TRP A 61 -0.60 -10.87 0.74
N PHE A 62 0.03 -11.30 1.83
CA PHE A 62 0.42 -12.69 2.00
C PHE A 62 -0.46 -13.46 2.99
N PHE A 63 -1.30 -12.76 3.78
CA PHE A 63 -2.07 -13.39 4.86
C PHE A 63 -3.52 -12.93 4.86
N SER A 64 -4.42 -13.83 5.29
CA SER A 64 -5.84 -13.51 5.41
C SER A 64 -6.08 -12.44 6.50
N PRO A 65 -7.08 -11.56 6.32
CA PRO A 65 -7.50 -10.63 7.36
C PRO A 65 -7.82 -11.37 8.66
N GLY A 66 -7.25 -10.93 9.78
CA GLY A 66 -7.45 -11.57 11.09
C GLY A 66 -6.56 -12.79 11.35
N ALA A 67 -5.58 -13.08 10.50
CA ALA A 67 -4.61 -14.14 10.76
C ALA A 67 -3.90 -13.92 12.12
N SER A 68 -3.88 -14.98 12.93
CA SER A 68 -3.20 -14.98 14.23
C SER A 68 -1.69 -14.87 14.05
N VAL A 69 -0.99 -14.41 15.10
CA VAL A 69 0.49 -14.32 15.09
C VAL A 69 1.12 -15.67 14.75
N GLU A 70 0.55 -16.77 15.24
CA GLU A 70 1.01 -18.13 14.94
C GLU A 70 0.88 -18.47 13.44
N GLN A 71 -0.23 -18.09 12.80
CA GLN A 71 -0.44 -18.29 11.37
C GLN A 71 0.54 -17.47 10.53
N LEU A 72 0.85 -16.25 10.96
CA LEU A 72 1.86 -15.40 10.33
C LEU A 72 3.25 -16.06 10.40
N PHE A 73 3.67 -16.49 11.59
CA PHE A 73 4.96 -17.17 11.78
C PHE A 73 5.06 -18.46 10.97
N LYS A 74 4.01 -19.29 10.95
CA LYS A 74 3.97 -20.51 10.14
C LYS A 74 4.08 -20.21 8.64
N GLY A 75 3.37 -19.19 8.14
CA GLY A 75 3.47 -18.79 6.74
C GLY A 75 4.85 -18.24 6.38
N LEU A 76 5.48 -17.46 7.27
CA LEU A 76 6.85 -16.97 7.09
C LEU A 76 7.86 -18.12 7.02
N ILE A 77 7.80 -19.07 7.97
CA ILE A 77 8.65 -20.26 7.97
C ILE A 77 8.46 -21.06 6.69
N THR A 78 7.20 -21.23 6.26
CA THR A 78 6.88 -21.95 5.02
C THR A 78 7.50 -21.26 3.81
N ALA A 79 7.36 -19.94 3.69
CA ALA A 79 7.93 -19.16 2.59
C ALA A 79 9.47 -19.25 2.54
N ILE A 80 10.13 -19.11 3.69
CA ILE A 80 11.60 -19.24 3.80
C ILE A 80 12.05 -20.65 3.42
N THR A 81 11.33 -21.68 3.89
CA THR A 81 11.67 -23.07 3.61
C THR A 81 11.46 -23.43 2.13
N ARG A 82 10.44 -22.84 1.49
CA ARG A 82 10.11 -23.03 0.07
C ARG A 82 11.09 -22.33 -0.88
N HIS A 83 11.80 -21.32 -0.40
CA HIS A 83 12.82 -20.56 -1.14
C HIS A 83 14.23 -20.73 -0.57
N LYS A 84 14.48 -21.79 0.21
CA LYS A 84 15.86 -22.21 0.47
C LYS A 84 16.50 -22.60 -0.88
N PRO A 85 17.71 -22.11 -1.19
CA PRO A 85 18.46 -22.56 -2.36
C PRO A 85 18.78 -24.06 -2.29
#